data_AF-A0A2V7JRP5-F1
#
_entry.id   AF-A0A2V7JRP5-F1
#
_cell.length_a   1.000
_cell.length_b   1.000
_cell.length_c   1.000
_cell.angle_alpha   90.00
_cell.angle_beta   90.00
_cell.angle_gamma   90.00
#
_symmetry.space_group_name_H-M   'P 1'
#
loop_
_entity.id
_entity.type
_entity.pdbx_description
1 polymer ?
#
loop_
_entity_poly.entity_id
_entity_poly.type
_entity_poly.pdbx_seq_one_letter_code
_entity_poly.pdbx_strand_id
1 'polypeptide(L)' 'MTTTGFDVPGFRIVDNLGVVRGVVVRSRSVFGTVGAAFQTMFGGNISLFTELAERTRKQAFD' A
#
# COMPACT_ATOMS: atom_id res chain seq x y z
N MET A 1 -3.93 15.75 -5.75
CA MET A 1 -2.47 15.74 -6.02
C MET A 1 -1.77 15.35 -4.73
N THR A 2 -0.85 14.39 -4.77
CA THR A 2 -0.02 13.98 -3.62
C THR A 2 1.43 13.88 -4.08
N THR A 3 2.37 14.02 -3.16
CA THR A 3 3.80 13.87 -3.46
C THR A 3 4.53 13.28 -2.26
N THR A 4 5.59 12.51 -2.51
CA THR A 4 6.55 12.09 -1.49
C THR A 4 7.70 13.08 -1.34
N GLY A 5 7.75 14.11 -2.19
CA GLY A 5 8.71 15.23 -2.09
C GLY A 5 8.31 16.22 -1.00
N PHE A 6 9.25 17.07 -0.59
CA PHE A 6 9.04 18.09 0.44
C PHE A 6 8.49 19.41 -0.11
N ASP A 7 8.61 19.63 -1.42
CA ASP A 7 8.20 20.83 -2.13
C ASP A 7 7.41 20.51 -3.41
N VAL A 8 6.74 21.53 -3.93
CA VAL A 8 6.02 21.47 -5.21
C VAL A 8 6.53 22.61 -6.09
N PRO A 9 7.35 22.33 -7.11
CA PRO A 9 7.94 23.37 -7.96
C PRO A 9 6.88 24.29 -8.57
N GLY A 10 7.13 25.61 -8.52
CA GLY A 10 6.21 26.64 -9.00
C GLY A 10 5.11 27.04 -8.00
N PHE A 11 5.06 26.42 -6.82
CA PHE A 11 4.12 26.75 -5.75
C PHE A 11 4.86 27.11 -4.46
N ARG A 12 4.19 27.90 -3.60
CA ARG A 12 4.67 28.25 -2.25
C ARG A 12 3.74 27.64 -1.21
N ILE A 13 4.30 26.87 -0.27
CA ILE A 13 3.58 26.41 0.92
C ILE A 13 3.25 27.62 1.79
N VAL A 14 1.97 27.86 2.07
CA VAL A 14 1.50 28.99 2.91
C VAL A 14 1.28 28.58 4.37
N ASP A 15 1.06 27.29 4.63
CA ASP A 15 0.86 26.75 5.98
C ASP A 15 1.18 25.24 6.01
N ASN A 16 1.55 24.71 7.17
CA ASN A 16 1.81 23.29 7.42
C ASN A 16 0.79 22.74 8.42
N LEU A 17 -0.04 21.79 7.99
CA LEU A 17 -1.14 21.24 8.81
C LEU A 17 -0.73 20.01 9.64
N GLY A 18 0.56 19.69 9.71
CA GLY A 18 1.08 18.50 10.39
C GLY A 18 1.06 17.24 9.53
N VAL A 19 1.55 16.13 10.10
CA VAL A 19 1.72 14.85 9.41
C VAL A 19 0.42 14.03 9.48
N VAL A 20 -0.01 13.50 8.33
CA VAL A 20 -1.18 12.60 8.22
C VAL A 20 -0.70 11.18 7.90
N ARG A 21 -1.35 10.17 8.50
CA ARG A 21 -1.08 8.74 8.25
C ARG A 21 -2.38 7.94 8.19
N GLY A 22 -2.51 7.12 7.15
CA GLY A 22 -3.55 6.09 7.03
C GLY A 22 -2.93 4.69 7.18
N VAL A 23 -3.64 3.77 7.82
CA VAL A 23 -3.22 2.36 7.96
C VAL A 23 -4.45 1.47 7.74
N VAL A 24 -4.33 0.51 6.84
CA VAL A 24 -5.37 -0.50 6.58
C VAL A 24 -4.77 -1.89 6.67
N VAL A 25 -5.39 -2.74 7.48
CA VAL A 25 -5.04 -4.15 7.61
C VAL A 25 -6.18 -4.99 7.03
N ARG A 26 -5.84 -5.99 6.21
CA ARG A 26 -6.81 -6.94 5.66
C ARG A 26 -6.45 -8.35 6.06
N SER A 27 -7.43 -9.07 6.60
CA SER A 27 -7.34 -10.52 6.82
C SER A 27 -7.47 -11.26 5.49
N ARG A 28 -6.86 -12.44 5.41
CA ARG A 28 -7.08 -13.39 4.32
C ARG A 28 -7.90 -14.56 4.78
N SER A 29 -8.75 -15.07 3.89
CA SER A 29 -9.36 -16.37 4.05
C SER A 29 -8.29 -17.47 4.05
N VAL A 30 -8.59 -18.60 4.69
CA VAL A 30 -7.70 -19.78 4.76
C VAL A 30 -7.25 -20.22 3.36
N PHE A 31 -8.17 -20.22 2.38
CA PHE A 31 -7.86 -20.52 0.97
C PHE A 31 -6.84 -19.55 0.36
N GLY A 32 -6.96 -18.25 0.64
CA GLY A 32 -6.01 -17.23 0.16
C GLY A 32 -4.63 -17.33 0.82
N THR A 33 -4.56 -17.84 2.04
CA THR A 33 -3.28 -18.12 2.74
C THR A 33 -2.62 -19.37 2.16
N VAL A 34 -3.38 -20.45 1.94
CA VAL A 34 -2.89 -21.71 1.36
C VAL A 34 -2.39 -21.51 -0.08
N GLY A 35 -3.16 -20.81 -0.93
CA GLY A 35 -2.75 -20.52 -2.31
C GLY A 35 -1.44 -19.72 -2.39
N ALA A 36 -1.25 -18.75 -1.50
CA ALA A 36 0.01 -18.00 -1.45
C ALA A 36 1.15 -18.81 -0.85
N ALA A 37 0.90 -19.72 0.09
CA ALA A 37 1.91 -20.64 0.59
C ALA A 37 2.44 -21.55 -0.54
N PHE A 38 1.56 -22.07 -1.40
CA PHE A 38 1.96 -22.80 -2.59
C PHE A 38 2.82 -21.94 -3.52
N GLN A 39 2.38 -20.73 -3.87
CA GLN A 39 3.19 -19.82 -4.72
C GLN A 39 4.55 -19.47 -4.09
N THR A 40 4.61 -19.35 -2.76
CA THR A 40 5.87 -19.08 -2.04
C THR A 40 6.89 -20.20 -2.24
N MET A 41 6.43 -21.46 -2.29
CA MET A 41 7.31 -22.61 -2.52
C MET A 41 7.92 -22.65 -3.92
N PHE A 42 7.21 -22.17 -4.94
CA PHE A 42 7.70 -22.11 -6.32
C PHE A 42 8.60 -20.90 -6.59
N GLY A 43 8.64 -19.93 -5.66
CA GLY A 43 9.44 -18.72 -5.78
C GLY A 43 8.90 -17.70 -6.79
N GLY A 44 9.54 -16.53 -6.85
CA GLY A 44 9.12 -15.42 -7.71
C GLY A 44 8.07 -14.50 -7.07
N ASN A 45 7.42 -13.67 -7.90
CA ASN A 45 6.41 -12.73 -7.44
C ASN A 45 5.12 -13.45 -7.05
N ILE A 46 4.80 -13.44 -5.75
CA ILE A 46 3.57 -14.03 -5.22
C ILE A 46 2.42 -13.06 -5.49
N SER A 47 1.73 -13.25 -6.62
CA SER A 47 0.68 -12.36 -7.11
C SER A 47 -0.37 -12.03 -6.04
N LEU A 48 -0.74 -13.01 -5.21
CA LEU A 48 -1.68 -12.82 -4.10
C LEU A 48 -1.17 -11.79 -3.07
N PHE A 49 0.12 -11.82 -2.68
CA PHE A 49 0.67 -10.86 -1.71
C PHE A 49 0.83 -9.48 -2.33
N THR A 50 1.30 -9.42 -3.58
CA THR A 50 1.39 -8.16 -4.33
C THR A 50 0.03 -7.48 -4.43
N GLU A 51 -1.01 -8.21 -4.84
CA GLU A 51 -2.36 -7.66 -4.97
C GLU A 51 -2.94 -7.22 -3.63
N LEU A 52 -2.68 -7.98 -2.55
CA LEU A 52 -3.13 -7.60 -1.22
C LEU A 52 -2.50 -6.28 -0.77
N ALA A 53 -1.18 -6.15 -0.93
CA ALA A 53 -0.44 -4.93 -0.57
C ALA A 53 -0.90 -3.72 -1.38
N GLU A 54 -1.13 -3.90 -2.68
CA GLU A 54 -1.64 -2.83 -3.54
C GLU A 54 -3.05 -2.37 -3.12
N ARG A 55 -3.94 -3.32 -2.78
CA ARG A 55 -5.30 -3.00 -2.30
C ARG A 55 -5.28 -2.29 -0.95
N THR A 56 -4.47 -2.74 0.01
CA THR A 56 -4.38 -2.08 1.32
C THR A 56 -3.74 -0.70 1.21
N ARG A 57 -2.69 -0.56 0.39
CA ARG A 57 -2.04 0.74 0.09
C ARG A 57 -3.02 1.73 -0.52
N LYS A 58 -3.84 1.30 -1.48
CA LYS A 58 -4.88 2.15 -2.08
C LYS A 58 -5.92 2.59 -1.04
N GLN A 59 -6.41 1.66 -0.21
CA GLN A 59 -7.41 1.99 0.81
C GLN A 59 -6.90 2.83 1.97
N ALA A 60 -5.60 2.76 2.28
CA ALA A 60 -4.99 3.65 3.26
C ALA A 60 -4.75 5.05 2.70
N PHE A 61 -4.74 5.19 1.37
CA PHE A 61 -4.49 6.44 0.66
C PHE A 61 -5.79 7.19 0.31
N ASP A 62 -6.79 6.45 -0.18
CA ASP A 62 -8.15 6.93 -0.47
C ASP A 62 -8.90 7.30 0.82
#